data_AF-A0A7R9BSB4-F1
#
_entry.id   AF-A0A7R9BSB4-F1
#
_cell.length_a   1.000
_cell.length_b   1.000
_cell.length_c   1.000
_cell.angle_alpha   90.00
_cell.angle_beta   90.00
_cell.angle_gamma   90.00
#
_symmetry.space_group_name_H-M   'P 1'
#
loop_
_entity.id
_entity.type
_entity.pdbx_description
1 polymer ?
#
loop_
_entity_poly.entity_id
_entity_poly.type
_entity_poly.pdbx_seq_one_letter_code
_entity_poly.pdbx_strand_id
1 'polypeptide(L)'
;MAGAETTATTLRWTILYLISYPEVQAKLHQEIDKVVGKDRLPCQEDCNKMPYAEAVLWEIWRHVTVVPTAPGRLASQDIQLGGYIIPKVDSIFASQKS
;
A
#
# COMPACT_ATOMS: atom_id res chain seq x y z
N MET A 1 -10.81 14.26 5.56
CA MET A 1 -10.26 13.21 6.43
C MET A 1 -9.45 12.24 5.56
N ALA A 2 -8.18 12.53 5.27
CA ALA A 2 -7.41 11.78 4.28
C ALA A 2 -6.85 10.44 4.81
N GLY A 3 -6.46 10.37 6.09
CA GLY A 3 -5.83 9.18 6.67
C GLY A 3 -6.82 8.09 7.11
N ALA A 4 -7.99 8.47 7.64
CA ALA A 4 -8.95 7.51 8.19
C ALA A 4 -9.63 6.66 7.11
N GLU A 5 -10.10 7.28 6.02
CA GLU A 5 -10.76 6.56 4.92
C GLU A 5 -9.78 5.68 4.14
N THR A 6 -8.55 6.16 3.96
CA THR A 6 -7.52 5.40 3.24
C THR A 6 -7.10 4.17 4.01
N THR A 7 -6.83 4.31 5.31
CA THR A 7 -6.45 3.20 6.19
C THR A 7 -7.58 2.17 6.32
N ALA A 8 -8.83 2.61 6.48
CA ALA A 8 -9.98 1.72 6.58
C ALA A 8 -10.20 0.91 5.29
N THR A 9 -9.99 1.53 4.13
CA THR A 9 -10.09 0.85 2.83
C THR A 9 -8.98 -0.19 2.68
N THR A 10 -7.74 0.16 3.02
CA THR A 10 -6.63 -0.80 3.02
C THR A 10 -6.91 -2.01 3.90
N LEU A 11 -7.37 -1.79 5.15
CA LEU A 11 -7.69 -2.88 6.08
C LEU A 11 -8.79 -3.81 5.55
N ARG A 12 -9.84 -3.26 4.93
CA ARG A 12 -10.91 -4.06 4.32
C ARG A 12 -10.37 -4.97 3.22
N TRP A 13 -9.54 -4.42 2.33
CA TRP A 13 -8.92 -5.22 1.28
C TRP A 13 -7.95 -6.26 1.85
N THR A 14 -7.12 -5.90 2.83
CA THR A 14 -6.23 -6.86 3.51
C THR A 14 -7.00 -8.06 4.03
N ILE A 15 -8.10 -7.83 4.75
CA ILE A 15 -8.95 -8.92 5.27
C ILE A 15 -9.54 -9.74 4.12
N LEU A 16 -10.03 -9.10 3.06
CA LEU A 16 -10.59 -9.80 1.90
C LEU A 16 -9.56 -10.70 1.21
N TYR A 17 -8.33 -10.20 1.01
CA TYR A 17 -7.23 -10.99 0.43
C TYR A 17 -6.85 -12.16 1.34
N LEU A 18 -6.75 -11.95 2.66
CA LEU A 18 -6.46 -13.05 3.59
C LEU A 18 -7.54 -14.14 3.58
N ILE A 19 -8.83 -13.76 3.52
CA ILE A 19 -9.94 -14.72 3.41
C ILE A 19 -9.91 -15.45 2.06
N SER A 20 -9.57 -14.75 0.98
CA SER A 20 -9.55 -15.33 -0.38
C SER A 20 -8.37 -16.27 -0.62
N TYR A 21 -7.26 -16.07 0.10
CA TYR A 21 -6.01 -16.82 -0.03
C TYR A 21 -5.62 -17.45 1.32
N PRO A 22 -6.33 -18.48 1.78
CA PRO A 22 -6.11 -19.10 3.10
C PRO A 22 -4.68 -19.67 3.24
N GLU A 23 -4.04 -20.10 2.16
CA GLU A 23 -2.65 -20.56 2.15
C GLU A 23 -1.66 -19.42 2.46
N VAL A 24 -1.95 -18.20 2.01
CA VAL A 24 -1.15 -17.01 2.31
C VAL A 24 -1.33 -16.63 3.77
N GLN A 25 -2.58 -16.66 4.27
CA GLN A 25 -2.88 -16.42 5.68
C GLN A 25 -2.19 -17.45 6.59
N ALA A 26 -2.20 -18.73 6.23
CA ALA A 26 -1.55 -19.79 7.01
C ALA A 26 -0.03 -19.59 7.08
N LYS A 27 0.63 -19.26 5.95
CA LYS A 27 2.07 -18.96 5.93
C LYS A 27 2.41 -17.72 6.76
N LEU A 28 1.59 -16.68 6.67
CA LEU A 28 1.74 -15.46 7.45
C LEU A 28 1.66 -15.75 8.95
N HIS A 29 0.65 -16.51 9.38
CA HIS A 29 0.50 -16.92 10.78
C HIS A 29 1.68 -17.77 11.26
N GLN A 30 2.19 -18.68 10.42
CA GLN A 30 3.38 -19.48 10.77
C GLN A 30 4.64 -18.63 10.94
N GLU A 31 4.82 -17.58 10.13
CA GLU A 31 5.95 -16.67 10.29
C GLU A 31 5.82 -15.85 11.58
N ILE A 32 4.62 -15.33 11.87
CA ILE A 32 4.34 -14.59 13.11
C ILE A 32 4.59 -15.49 14.34
N ASP A 33 4.07 -16.72 14.34
CA ASP A 33 4.27 -17.68 15.42
C ASP A 33 5.76 -18.00 15.64
N LYS A 34 6.57 -18.01 14.58
CA LYS A 34 8.02 -18.26 14.66
C LYS A 34 8.82 -17.07 15.20
N VAL A 35 8.45 -15.85 14.81
CA VAL A 35 9.21 -14.63 15.15
C VAL A 35 8.77 -14.04 16.49
N VAL A 36 7.47 -13.97 16.72
CA VAL A 36 6.87 -13.31 17.88
C VAL A 36 6.63 -14.31 19.01
N GLY A 37 6.26 -15.55 18.67
CA GLY A 37 5.76 -16.54 19.63
C GLY A 37 4.31 -16.28 20.00
N LYS A 38 3.74 -17.12 20.88
CA LYS A 38 2.33 -17.03 21.30
C LYS A 38 2.09 -16.21 22.57
N ASP A 39 3.17 -15.81 23.23
CA ASP A 39 3.12 -15.24 24.58
C ASP A 39 3.05 -13.70 24.58
N ARG A 40 3.21 -13.06 23.42
CA ARG A 40 3.23 -11.60 23.28
C ARG A 40 2.60 -11.14 21.96
N LEU A 41 2.18 -9.88 21.94
CA LEU A 41 1.72 -9.23 20.71
C LEU A 41 2.91 -8.80 19.83
N PRO A 42 2.74 -8.75 18.49
CA PRO A 42 3.75 -8.22 17.59
C PRO A 42 4.04 -6.75 17.89
N CYS A 43 5.31 -6.36 17.84
CA CYS A 43 5.73 -4.96 17.94
C CYS A 43 6.42 -4.49 16.64
N GLN A 44 6.66 -3.18 16.53
CA GLN A 44 7.31 -2.57 15.35
C GLN A 44 8.68 -3.18 15.05
N GLU A 45 9.42 -3.61 16.07
CA GLU A 45 10.75 -4.21 15.93
C GLU A 45 10.72 -5.59 15.27
N ASP A 46 9.60 -6.30 15.39
CA ASP A 46 9.41 -7.61 14.76
C ASP A 46 9.16 -7.49 13.27
N CYS A 47 8.66 -6.35 12.78
CA CYS A 47 8.37 -6.13 11.36
C CYS A 47 9.59 -6.43 10.48
N ASN A 48 10.79 -6.01 10.91
CA ASN A 48 12.04 -6.24 10.18
C ASN A 48 12.47 -7.71 10.14
N LYS A 49 11.86 -8.57 10.97
CA LYS A 49 12.15 -10.00 11.07
C LYS A 49 11.10 -10.87 10.37
N MET A 50 10.09 -10.26 9.76
CA MET A 50 8.98 -10.94 9.07
C MET A 50 8.96 -10.58 7.57
N PRO A 51 9.94 -11.06 6.78
CA PRO A 51 10.05 -10.72 5.37
C PRO A 51 8.86 -11.21 4.54
N TYR A 52 8.20 -12.31 4.91
CA TYR A 52 7.01 -12.78 4.19
C TYR A 52 5.80 -11.89 4.48
N ALA A 53 5.60 -11.47 5.73
CA ALA A 53 4.59 -10.48 6.09
C ALA A 53 4.77 -9.16 5.34
N GLU A 54 6.02 -8.70 5.22
CA GLU A 54 6.34 -7.50 4.44
C GLU A 54 6.00 -7.69 2.96
N ALA A 55 6.38 -8.82 2.36
CA ALA A 55 6.05 -9.13 0.96
C ALA A 55 4.54 -9.17 0.70
N VAL A 56 3.76 -9.76 1.62
CA VAL A 56 2.29 -9.78 1.53
C VAL A 56 1.72 -8.37 1.60
N LEU A 57 2.24 -7.53 2.49
CA LEU A 57 1.79 -6.14 2.60
C LEU A 57 2.11 -5.34 1.32
N TRP A 58 3.30 -5.52 0.75
CA TRP A 58 3.68 -4.91 -0.53
C TRP A 58 2.77 -5.33 -1.67
N GLU A 59 2.43 -6.62 -1.78
CA GLU A 59 1.48 -7.10 -2.79
C GLU A 59 0.08 -6.54 -2.57
N ILE A 60 -0.37 -6.41 -1.33
CA ILE A 60 -1.66 -5.77 -1.02
C ILE A 60 -1.61 -4.31 -1.46
N TRP A 61 -0.57 -3.55 -1.17
CA TRP A 61 -0.44 -2.16 -1.64
C TRP A 61 -0.40 -2.03 -3.15
N ARG A 62 0.20 -2.99 -3.86
CA ARG A 62 0.18 -3.03 -5.33
C ARG A 62 -1.24 -3.12 -5.89
N HIS A 63 -2.12 -3.90 -5.25
CA HIS A 63 -3.51 -4.07 -5.70
C HIS A 63 -4.45 -3.02 -5.14
N VAL A 64 -4.18 -2.59 -3.90
CA VAL A 64 -4.99 -1.63 -3.14
C VAL A 64 -4.41 -0.26 -3.35
N THR A 65 -4.42 0.19 -4.61
CA THR A 65 -4.15 1.59 -4.93
C THR A 65 -5.37 2.40 -4.47
N VAL A 66 -5.43 2.72 -3.17
CA VAL A 66 -6.56 3.43 -2.54
C VAL A 66 -6.83 4.78 -3.22
N VAL A 67 -5.82 5.34 -3.87
CA VAL A 67 -5.93 6.54 -4.70
C VAL A 67 -5.36 6.21 -6.09
N PRO A 68 -6.17 5.73 -7.04
CA PRO A 68 -5.70 5.33 -8.38
C PRO A 68 -5.10 6.50 -9.18
N THR A 69 -5.46 7.73 -8.82
CA THR A 69 -4.90 8.98 -9.33
C THR A 69 -4.42 9.83 -8.17
N ALA A 70 -3.11 10.10 -8.08
CA ALA A 70 -2.57 11.00 -7.06
C ALA A 70 -3.35 12.33 -7.06
N PRO A 71 -3.51 12.99 -5.89
CA PRO A 71 -4.17 14.28 -5.83
C PRO A 71 -3.55 15.22 -6.87
N GLY A 72 -4.43 15.91 -7.62
CA GLY A 72 -4.03 16.78 -8.72
C GLY A 72 -2.97 17.76 -8.25
N ARG A 73 -1.81 17.74 -8.91
CA ARG A 73 -0.76 18.74 -8.69
C ARG A 73 -0.89 19.83 -9.74
N LEU A 74 -0.83 21.08 -9.31
CA LEU A 74 -0.81 22.22 -10.22
C LEU A 74 0.62 22.52 -10.62
N ALA A 75 0.88 22.70 -11.90
CA ALA A 75 2.17 23.15 -12.39
C ALA A 75 2.41 24.61 -11.98
N SER A 76 3.42 24.88 -11.14
CA SER A 76 3.74 26.25 -10.71
C SER A 76 4.47 27.07 -11.80
N GLN A 77 5.01 26.37 -12.80
CA GLN A 77 5.74 26.91 -13.94
C GLN A 77 5.60 25.94 -15.12
N ASP A 78 5.91 26.38 -16.33
CA ASP A 78 5.84 25.52 -17.51
C ASP A 78 6.88 24.40 -17.40
N ILE A 79 6.46 23.14 -17.55
CA ILE A 79 7.31 21.96 -17.37
C ILE A 79 7.23 21.07 -18.60
N GLN A 80 8.38 20.61 -19.10
CA GLN A 80 8.43 19.66 -20.20
C GLN A 80 8.42 18.23 -19.63
N LEU A 81 7.36 17.48 -19.90
CA LEU A 81 7.19 16.09 -19.45
C LEU A 81 6.95 15.19 -20.66
N GLY A 82 7.85 14.24 -20.92
CA GLY A 82 7.68 13.26 -22.00
C GLY A 82 7.53 13.86 -23.41
N GLY A 83 8.10 15.05 -23.65
CA GLY A 83 7.99 15.78 -24.93
C GLY A 83 6.81 16.76 -25.01
N TYR A 84 5.91 16.78 -24.04
CA TYR A 84 4.80 17.72 -23.95
C TYR A 84 5.13 18.89 -23.02
N ILE A 85 4.72 20.11 -23.39
CA ILE A 85 4.84 21.30 -22.54
C ILE A 85 3.54 21.42 -21.74
N ILE A 86 3.65 21.33 -20.42
CA ILE A 86 2.53 21.51 -19.49
C ILE A 86 2.57 22.96 -18.98
N PRO A 87 1.59 23.82 -19.33
CA PRO A 87 1.57 25.21 -18.89
C PRO A 87 1.22 25.36 -17.40
N LYS A 88 1.64 26.48 -16.81
CA LYS A 88 1.51 26.89 -15.39
C LYS A 88 0.10 26.88 -14.74
N VAL A 89 -0.92 26.37 -15.42
CA VAL A 89 -2.30 26.32 -14.89
C VAL A 89 -2.96 24.96 -15.06
N ASP A 90 -2.28 24.01 -15.69
CA ASP A 90 -2.82 22.68 -15.91
C ASP A 90 -2.67 21.78 -14.68
N SER A 91 -3.76 21.03 -14.40
CA SER A 91 -3.80 20.04 -13.33
C SER A 91 -3.19 18.73 -13.82
N ILE A 92 -2.07 18.33 -13.19
CA ILE A 92 -1.36 17.10 -13.48
C ILE A 92 -1.90 16.01 -12.54
N PHE A 93 -2.48 14.95 -13.12
CA PHE A 93 -2.86 13.75 -12.40
C PHE A 93 -1.84 12.65 -12.69
N ALA A 94 -1.15 12.17 -11.66
CA ALA A 94 -0.29 11.00 -11.80
C ALA A 94 -1.14 9.73 -11.62
N SER A 95 -1.27 8.94 -12.68
CA SER A 95 -1.88 7.61 -12.61
C SER A 95 -0.83 6.61 -12.15
N GLN A 96 -1.13 5.85 -11.09
CA GLN A 96 -0.34 4.69 -10.71
C GLN A 96 -0.88 3.48 -11.47
N LYS A 97 -0.52 3.34 -12.76
CA LYS A 97 -0.84 2.15 -13.53
C LYS A 97 0.45 1.36 -13.74
N SER A 98 0.47 0.15 -13.17
CA SER A 98 1.53 -0.84 -13.37
C SER A 98 1.54 -1.40 -14.78
#